data_AF-A0A9X7GME3-F1
#
_entry.id   AF-A0A9X7GME3-F1
#
_cell.length_a   1.000
_cell.length_b   1.000
_cell.length_c   1.000
_cell.angle_alpha   90.00
_cell.angle_beta   90.00
_cell.angle_gamma   90.00
#
_symmetry.space_group_name_H-M   'P 1'
#
loop_
_entity.id
_entity.type
_entity.pdbx_description
1 polymer ?
#
loop_
_entity_poly.entity_id
_entity_poly.type
_entity_poly.pdbx_seq_one_letter_code
_entity_poly.pdbx_strand_id
1 'polypeptide(L)'
;MNIQYDEYELLEIFESEPEDYFIPGAGAYRYNKIDKLGFELVMIMCYYEETVELNLYYKNKRIFETKMHSAKRIYTRNDSLYVQGGVENKTIEVKFKPHFTVTINEF
;
A
#
# COMPACT_ATOMS: atom_id res chain seq x y z
N MET A 1 -1.06 6.80 -17.40
CA MET A 1 -0.39 5.51 -17.65
C MET A 1 -0.52 4.78 -16.33
N ASN A 2 -1.47 3.86 -16.23
CA ASN A 2 -1.97 3.43 -14.93
C ASN A 2 -0.92 2.69 -14.08
N ILE A 3 -1.18 2.57 -12.78
CA ILE A 3 -0.31 1.89 -11.81
C ILE A 3 0.02 0.47 -12.32
N GLN A 4 1.31 0.15 -12.45
CA GLN A 4 1.75 -1.21 -12.73
C GLN A 4 1.84 -2.02 -11.42
N TYR A 5 1.14 -3.14 -11.33
CA TYR A 5 1.19 -4.05 -10.18
C TYR A 5 0.86 -5.48 -10.59
N ASP A 6 1.18 -6.45 -9.73
CA ASP A 6 0.79 -7.86 -9.86
C ASP A 6 -0.18 -8.21 -8.73
N GLU A 7 -1.39 -8.66 -9.09
CA GLU A 7 -2.45 -9.02 -8.15
C GLU A 7 -2.08 -10.18 -7.23
N TYR A 8 -1.31 -11.15 -7.72
CA TYR A 8 -0.89 -12.32 -6.94
C TYR A 8 0.19 -11.95 -5.92
N GLU A 9 1.11 -11.05 -6.27
CA GLU A 9 2.09 -10.52 -5.31
C GLU A 9 1.41 -9.77 -4.16
N LEU A 10 0.39 -8.94 -4.48
CA LEU A 10 -0.37 -8.22 -3.46
C LEU A 10 -1.19 -9.18 -2.59
N LEU A 11 -1.85 -10.16 -3.20
CA LEU A 11 -2.56 -11.22 -2.47
C LEU A 11 -1.63 -11.96 -1.52
N GLU A 12 -0.42 -12.31 -1.96
CA GLU A 12 0.56 -13.01 -1.13
C GLU A 12 1.02 -12.17 0.06
N ILE A 13 1.42 -10.92 -0.16
CA ILE A 13 1.98 -10.11 0.93
C ILE A 13 0.93 -9.65 1.94
N PHE A 14 -0.31 -9.36 1.49
CA PHE A 14 -1.43 -9.01 2.35
C PHE A 14 -2.17 -10.23 2.92
N GLU A 15 -1.94 -11.42 2.38
CA GLU A 15 -2.64 -12.67 2.76
C GLU A 15 -4.18 -12.55 2.67
N SER A 16 -4.67 -11.66 1.80
CA SER A 16 -6.10 -11.37 1.63
C SER A 16 -6.39 -10.73 0.27
N GLU A 17 -7.59 -10.97 -0.25
CA GLU A 17 -8.09 -10.28 -1.44
C GLU A 17 -8.39 -8.81 -1.11
N PRO A 18 -8.22 -7.89 -2.09
CA PRO A 18 -8.64 -6.51 -1.90
C PRO A 18 -10.15 -6.39 -1.84
N GLU A 19 -10.62 -5.42 -1.07
CA GLU A 19 -12.01 -4.97 -1.04
C GLU A 19 -12.18 -3.81 -2.04
N ASP A 20 -13.31 -3.75 -2.75
CA ASP A 20 -13.71 -2.53 -3.47
C ASP A 20 -13.85 -1.38 -2.46
N TYR A 21 -13.22 -0.25 -2.75
CA TYR A 21 -13.25 0.94 -1.91
C TYR A 21 -14.09 2.04 -2.56
N PHE A 22 -14.96 2.69 -1.77
CA PHE A 22 -15.98 3.66 -2.19
C PHE A 22 -17.13 3.12 -3.06
N ILE A 23 -16.85 2.74 -4.32
CA ILE A 23 -17.86 2.36 -5.31
C ILE A 23 -17.34 1.15 -6.10
N PRO A 24 -18.12 0.05 -6.22
CA PRO A 24 -17.73 -1.10 -7.03
C PRO A 24 -17.40 -0.69 -8.46
N GLY A 25 -16.23 -1.14 -8.95
CA GLY A 25 -15.78 -0.83 -10.31
C GLY A 25 -15.18 0.57 -10.50
N ALA A 26 -15.01 1.37 -9.45
CA ALA A 26 -14.30 2.66 -9.53
C ALA A 26 -12.76 2.52 -9.63
N GLY A 27 -12.24 1.29 -9.64
CA GLY A 27 -10.80 1.03 -9.67
C GLY A 27 -10.09 1.49 -8.40
N ALA A 28 -10.79 1.56 -7.27
CA ALA A 28 -10.25 1.87 -5.96
C ALA A 28 -10.29 0.61 -5.10
N TYR A 29 -9.12 0.15 -4.67
CA TYR A 29 -8.95 -1.13 -3.97
C TYR A 29 -8.36 -0.91 -2.59
N ARG A 30 -8.94 -1.56 -1.58
CA ARG A 30 -8.44 -1.55 -0.20
C ARG A 30 -7.82 -2.89 0.15
N TYR A 31 -6.54 -2.87 0.50
CA TYR A 31 -5.82 -4.01 1.04
C TYR A 31 -5.60 -3.81 2.54
N ASN A 32 -5.64 -4.89 3.31
CA ASN A 32 -5.50 -4.83 4.75
C ASN A 32 -4.65 -5.98 5.29
N LYS A 33 -3.81 -5.71 6.30
CA LYS A 33 -3.14 -6.75 7.08
C LYS A 33 -2.98 -6.34 8.53
N ILE A 34 -3.32 -7.25 9.44
CA ILE A 34 -3.14 -7.09 10.88
C ILE A 34 -1.97 -7.97 11.33
N ASP A 35 -1.00 -7.39 12.03
CA ASP A 35 0.10 -8.15 12.61
C ASP A 35 -0.26 -8.81 13.96
N LYS A 36 0.65 -9.62 14.50
CA LYS A 36 0.45 -10.35 15.76
C LYS A 36 0.35 -9.43 16.99
N LEU A 37 0.75 -8.16 16.88
CA LEU A 37 0.70 -7.18 17.95
C LEU A 37 -0.54 -6.26 17.86
N GLY A 38 -1.36 -6.44 16.82
CA GLY A 38 -2.58 -5.67 16.59
C GLY A 38 -2.35 -4.35 15.87
N PHE A 39 -1.23 -4.18 15.17
CA PHE A 39 -1.06 -3.10 14.20
C PHE A 39 -1.76 -3.50 12.89
N GLU A 40 -2.52 -2.57 12.33
CA GLU A 40 -3.25 -2.76 11.07
C GLU A 40 -2.65 -1.85 10.00
N LEU A 41 -2.10 -2.45 8.94
CA LEU A 41 -1.65 -1.74 7.75
C LEU A 41 -2.76 -1.78 6.70
N VAL A 42 -3.23 -0.61 6.29
CA VAL A 42 -4.22 -0.44 5.23
C VAL A 42 -3.58 0.28 4.05
N MET A 43 -3.66 -0.32 2.86
CA MET A 43 -3.31 0.33 1.61
C MET A 43 -4.59 0.61 0.80
N ILE A 44 -4.74 1.83 0.32
CA ILE A 44 -5.79 2.21 -0.62
C ILE A 44 -5.11 2.56 -1.94
N MET A 45 -5.42 1.81 -2.99
CA MET A 45 -4.92 2.02 -4.34
C MET A 45 -6.05 2.54 -5.22
N CYS A 46 -5.96 3.79 -5.67
CA CYS A 46 -6.84 4.37 -6.69
C CYS A 46 -6.16 4.25 -8.06
N TYR A 47 -6.51 3.21 -8.82
CA TYR A 47 -5.86 2.83 -10.08
C TYR A 47 -5.90 3.94 -11.14
N TYR A 48 -7.07 4.54 -11.36
CA TYR A 48 -7.26 5.60 -12.37
C TYR A 48 -6.69 6.96 -11.94
N GLU A 49 -6.66 7.23 -10.63
CA GLU A 49 -6.10 8.47 -10.07
C GLU A 49 -4.58 8.35 -9.83
N GLU A 50 -3.97 7.21 -10.17
CA GLU A 50 -2.55 6.91 -9.99
C GLU A 50 -2.09 7.27 -8.56
N THR A 51 -2.92 6.95 -7.57
CA THR A 51 -2.72 7.36 -6.19
C THR A 51 -2.69 6.16 -5.26
N VAL A 52 -1.74 6.15 -4.34
CA VAL A 52 -1.63 5.13 -3.28
C VAL A 52 -1.53 5.81 -1.93
N GLU A 53 -2.38 5.38 -1.01
CA GLU A 53 -2.40 5.82 0.37
C GLU A 53 -2.07 4.64 1.28
N LEU A 54 -1.19 4.86 2.25
CA LEU A 54 -0.78 3.88 3.25
C LEU A 54 -1.08 4.44 4.63
N ASN A 55 -1.86 3.69 5.39
CA ASN A 55 -2.27 4.03 6.75
C ASN A 55 -1.85 2.92 7.70
N LEU A 56 -1.28 3.27 8.85
CA LEU A 56 -1.02 2.34 9.94
C LEU A 56 -1.91 2.70 11.13
N TYR A 57 -2.62 1.73 11.66
CA TYR A 57 -3.49 1.87 12.81
C TYR A 57 -3.00 1.01 13.98
N TYR A 58 -3.29 1.46 15.19
CA TYR A 58 -3.17 0.67 16.41
C TYR A 58 -4.38 0.96 17.30
N LYS A 59 -5.12 -0.08 17.70
CA LYS A 59 -6.35 0.04 18.50
C LYS A 59 -7.35 1.06 17.89
N ASN A 60 -7.62 0.94 16.60
CA ASN A 60 -8.49 1.83 15.81
C ASN A 60 -8.05 3.30 15.74
N LYS A 61 -6.85 3.63 16.22
CA LYS A 61 -6.26 4.96 16.08
C LYS A 61 -5.25 4.94 14.95
N ARG A 62 -5.41 5.85 13.98
CA ARG A 62 -4.41 6.08 12.95
C ARG A 62 -3.15 6.67 13.58
N ILE A 63 -2.03 5.97 13.47
CA ILE A 63 -0.73 6.37 14.03
C ILE A 63 0.24 6.86 12.95
N PHE A 64 0.02 6.49 11.70
CA PHE A 64 0.80 6.94 10.56
C PHE A 64 -0.05 6.96 9.30
N GLU A 65 0.27 7.90 8.41
CA GLU A 65 -0.36 8.09 7.10
C GLU A 65 0.69 8.62 6.13
N THR A 66 0.69 8.09 4.91
CA THR A 66 1.42 8.68 3.80
C THR A 66 0.68 8.45 2.49
N LYS A 67 0.91 9.35 1.53
CA LYS A 67 0.29 9.32 0.22
C LYS A 67 1.34 9.52 -0.86
N MET A 68 1.15 8.85 -1.98
CA MET A 68 1.91 9.00 -3.22
C MET A 68 0.93 9.47 -4.29
N HIS A 69 1.13 10.67 -4.81
CA HIS A 69 0.43 11.14 -6.01
C HIS A 69 1.29 10.79 -7.23
N SER A 70 0.72 10.22 -8.27
CA SER A 70 1.47 9.69 -9.43
C SER A 70 2.30 8.44 -9.11
N ALA A 71 1.70 7.49 -8.38
CA ALA A 71 2.26 6.16 -8.21
C ALA A 71 2.38 5.48 -9.59
N LYS A 72 3.59 5.04 -9.94
CA LYS A 72 3.87 4.39 -11.22
C LYS A 72 3.85 2.87 -11.09
N ARG A 73 4.38 2.36 -9.99
CA ARG A 73 4.54 0.93 -9.80
C ARG A 73 4.37 0.55 -8.34
N ILE A 74 3.65 -0.55 -8.12
CA ILE A 74 3.62 -1.28 -6.86
C ILE A 74 4.23 -2.65 -7.13
N TYR A 75 5.16 -3.09 -6.29
CA TYR A 75 5.76 -4.41 -6.43
C TYR A 75 6.24 -4.91 -5.07
N THR A 76 6.40 -6.21 -4.97
CA THR A 76 6.96 -6.85 -3.78
C THR A 76 8.39 -7.32 -4.04
N ARG A 77 9.20 -7.35 -2.98
CA ARG A 77 10.51 -8.01 -3.01
C ARG A 77 10.82 -8.51 -1.61
N ASN A 78 10.94 -9.84 -1.47
CA ASN A 78 10.98 -10.51 -0.18
C ASN A 78 9.70 -10.17 0.63
N ASP A 79 9.82 -9.86 1.93
CA ASP A 79 8.71 -9.43 2.79
C ASP A 79 8.47 -7.90 2.76
N SER A 80 8.83 -7.21 1.67
CA SER A 80 8.65 -5.76 1.52
C SER A 80 7.76 -5.42 0.33
N LEU A 81 6.84 -4.48 0.54
CA LEU A 81 6.06 -3.78 -0.49
C LEU A 81 6.77 -2.49 -0.87
N TYR A 82 6.83 -2.16 -2.16
CA TYR A 82 7.37 -0.91 -2.66
C TYR A 82 6.32 -0.17 -3.48
N VAL A 83 6.17 1.13 -3.21
CA VAL A 83 5.38 2.08 -4.01
C VAL A 83 6.33 3.10 -4.60
N GLN A 84 6.51 3.05 -5.91
CA GLN A 84 7.41 3.93 -6.64
C GLN A 84 6.64 5.07 -7.31
N GLY A 85 7.04 6.32 -7.04
CA GLY A 85 6.55 7.49 -7.74
C GLY A 85 7.04 7.55 -9.19
N GLY A 86 6.17 7.97 -10.10
CA GLY A 86 6.51 8.20 -11.51
C GLY A 86 7.07 9.58 -11.78
N VAL A 87 6.48 10.59 -11.14
CA VAL A 87 6.89 12.00 -11.19
C VAL A 87 7.44 12.44 -9.84
N GLU A 88 6.84 11.95 -8.75
CA GLU A 88 7.40 12.11 -7.42
C GLU A 88 8.72 11.32 -7.36
N ASN A 89 9.82 11.99 -7.06
CA ASN A 89 11.12 11.37 -6.73
C ASN A 89 11.06 10.73 -5.34
N LYS A 90 10.05 9.91 -5.10
CA LYS A 90 9.72 9.32 -3.82
C LYS A 90 9.53 7.84 -4.01
N THR A 91 10.06 7.05 -3.08
CA THR A 91 9.75 5.63 -2.96
C THR A 91 9.34 5.34 -1.54
N ILE A 92 8.21 4.69 -1.37
CA ILE A 92 7.74 4.20 -0.08
C ILE A 92 8.01 2.70 -0.04
N GLU A 93 8.73 2.25 0.98
CA GLU A 93 8.91 0.85 1.30
C GLU A 93 8.12 0.52 2.56
N VAL A 94 7.38 -0.59 2.55
CA VAL A 94 6.75 -1.14 3.74
C VAL A 94 7.24 -2.56 3.94
N LYS A 95 7.98 -2.80 5.03
CA LYS A 95 8.40 -4.14 5.43
C LYS A 95 7.34 -4.75 6.34
N PHE A 96 6.95 -6.00 6.07
CA PHE A 96 5.86 -6.68 6.80
C PHE A 96 6.38 -7.52 7.98
N LYS A 97 7.64 -7.98 7.93
CA LYS A 97 8.24 -8.84 8.96
C LYS A 97 9.56 -8.28 9.50
N PRO A 98 9.85 -8.46 10.81
CA PRO A 98 8.98 -9.06 11.83
C PRO A 98 7.82 -8.15 12.27
N HIS A 99 7.91 -6.84 11.98
CA HIS A 99 6.91 -5.82 12.29
C HIS A 99 6.79 -4.87 11.11
N PHE A 100 5.67 -4.16 11.03
CA PHE A 100 5.50 -3.11 10.04
C PHE A 100 6.55 -2.01 10.22
N THR A 101 7.29 -1.71 9.16
CA THR A 101 8.22 -0.59 9.09
C THR A 101 7.99 0.13 7.79
N VAL A 102 7.76 1.45 7.87
CA VAL A 102 7.60 2.30 6.68
C VAL A 102 8.85 3.16 6.52
N THR A 103 9.50 3.05 5.37
CA THR A 103 10.64 3.87 4.97
C THR A 103 10.24 4.72 3.78
N ILE A 104 10.48 6.03 3.84
CA ILE A 104 10.24 6.95 2.73
C ILE A 104 11.60 7.48 2.30
N ASN A 105 11.94 7.25 1.03
CA ASN A 105 13.15 7.78 0.42
C ASN A 105 12.76 8.83 -0.62
N GLU A 106 13.37 10.01 -0.52
CA GLU A 106 13.19 11.14 -1.45
C GLU A 106 14.53 11.41 -2.15
N PHE A 107 14.49 11.70 -3.46
CA PHE A 107 15.67 11.84 -4.33
C PHE A 107 15.72 13.17 -5.09
#